data_AF-A0A9P6L0G7-F1
#
_entry.id   AF-A0A9P6L0G7-F1
#
_cell.length_a   1.000
_cell.length_b   1.000
_cell.length_c   1.000
_cell.angle_alpha   90.00
_cell.angle_beta   90.00
_cell.angle_gamma   90.00
#
_symmetry.space_group_name_H-M   'P 1'
#
loop_
_entity.id
_entity.type
_entity.pdbx_description
1 polymer ?
#
loop_
_entity_poly.entity_id
_entity_poly.type
_entity_poly.pdbx_seq_one_letter_code
_entity_poly.pdbx_strand_id
1 'polypeptide(L)'
;MIIHSTSDSSSVFTDGKLKPGIYRIQNIAGHTYLDIRDESKELCCRPITVLEGKGLWEILPLGSGYSIRRLEQGKPEQYCIMLKGLESERVVSVSPFPVAWRIEIVEDERFRGCEYVRMFWGTTNMTWDLRDFGSHKDRTRVQLKKQNHGSEPCRVWKLIPATLDAGSKPAREKALPPVSGSPPPYDAKEVSG
;
A
#
# COMPACT_ATOMS: atom_id res chain seq x y z
N MET A 1 -10.55 -7.66 -42.31
CA MET A 1 -9.33 -7.27 -41.57
C MET A 1 -9.62 -7.57 -40.10
N ILE A 2 -9.09 -8.68 -39.59
CA ILE A 2 -9.32 -9.14 -38.21
C ILE A 2 -8.31 -8.41 -37.34
N ILE A 3 -8.78 -7.48 -36.50
CA ILE A 3 -7.93 -6.85 -35.49
C ILE A 3 -7.83 -7.86 -34.34
N HIS A 4 -6.69 -8.53 -34.24
CA HIS A 4 -6.35 -9.27 -33.02
C HIS A 4 -6.19 -8.27 -31.89
N SER A 5 -7.21 -8.15 -31.05
CA SER A 5 -7.11 -7.47 -29.76
C SER A 5 -6.19 -8.32 -28.88
N THR A 6 -4.93 -7.94 -28.80
CA THR A 6 -3.99 -8.47 -27.80
C THR A 6 -4.52 -8.08 -26.42
N SER A 7 -5.12 -9.03 -25.70
CA SER A 7 -5.54 -8.78 -24.32
C SER A 7 -4.29 -8.55 -23.48
N ASP A 8 -4.11 -7.30 -23.05
CA ASP A 8 -3.10 -6.93 -22.08
C ASP A 8 -3.46 -7.62 -20.76
N SER A 9 -2.83 -8.77 -20.47
CA SER A 9 -3.11 -9.58 -19.29
C SER A 9 -2.41 -9.03 -18.03
N SER A 10 -2.15 -7.72 -17.98
CA SER A 10 -1.42 -7.06 -16.90
C SER A 10 -2.33 -6.60 -15.76
N SER A 11 -3.65 -6.66 -15.93
CA SER A 11 -4.59 -6.20 -14.91
C SER A 11 -4.60 -7.13 -13.67
N VAL A 12 -4.39 -6.59 -12.47
CA VAL A 12 -4.61 -7.23 -11.16
C VAL A 12 -6.10 -7.37 -10.83
N PHE A 13 -7.01 -6.81 -11.64
CA PHE A 13 -8.45 -6.96 -11.49
C PHE A 13 -9.07 -7.85 -12.58
N THR A 14 -10.15 -8.57 -12.23
CA THR A 14 -11.05 -9.26 -13.17
C THR A 14 -12.47 -9.03 -12.72
N ASP A 15 -13.32 -8.55 -13.63
CA ASP A 15 -14.73 -8.24 -13.36
C ASP A 15 -14.93 -7.33 -12.13
N GLY A 16 -14.05 -6.33 -11.99
CA GLY A 16 -14.05 -5.38 -10.87
C GLY A 16 -13.56 -5.95 -9.53
N LYS A 17 -13.09 -7.21 -9.49
CA LYS A 17 -12.57 -7.87 -8.28
C LYS A 17 -11.06 -8.01 -8.36
N LEU A 18 -10.38 -7.82 -7.22
CA LEU A 18 -8.94 -8.06 -7.12
C LEU A 18 -8.67 -9.56 -7.30
N LYS A 19 -7.74 -9.89 -8.20
CA LYS A 19 -7.22 -11.24 -8.39
C LYS A 19 -6.45 -11.66 -7.13
N PRO A 20 -6.66 -12.87 -6.62
CA PRO A 20 -5.78 -13.43 -5.59
C PRO A 20 -4.36 -13.61 -6.15
N GLY A 21 -3.34 -13.42 -5.32
CA GLY A 21 -1.97 -13.57 -5.78
C GLY A 21 -0.92 -13.01 -4.84
N ILE A 22 0.34 -13.02 -5.30
CA ILE A 22 1.50 -12.52 -4.59
C ILE A 22 1.89 -11.15 -5.17
N TYR A 23 2.00 -10.16 -4.30
CA TYR A 23 2.21 -8.77 -4.66
C TYR A 23 3.33 -8.15 -3.83
N ARG A 24 4.04 -7.21 -4.45
CA ARG A 24 4.63 -6.09 -3.73
C ARG A 24 3.58 -5.00 -3.58
N ILE A 25 3.50 -4.39 -2.41
CA ILE A 25 2.54 -3.33 -2.10
C ILE A 25 3.34 -2.04 -1.95
N GLN A 26 3.15 -1.09 -2.85
CA GLN A 26 3.88 0.17 -2.87
C GLN A 26 2.95 1.33 -2.50
N ASN A 27 3.39 2.23 -1.62
CA ASN A 27 2.70 3.50 -1.40
C ASN A 27 3.03 4.46 -2.54
N ILE A 28 2.01 5.11 -3.11
CA ILE A 28 2.25 5.96 -4.28
C ILE A 28 2.89 7.32 -3.95
N ALA A 29 2.75 7.82 -2.72
CA ALA A 29 3.30 9.12 -2.34
C ALA A 29 4.80 9.01 -2.03
N GLY A 30 5.18 8.00 -1.26
CA GLY A 30 6.56 7.77 -0.85
C GLY A 30 7.38 6.95 -1.85
N HIS A 31 6.74 6.28 -2.81
CA HIS A 31 7.34 5.25 -3.67
C HIS A 31 8.06 4.14 -2.89
N THR A 32 7.68 3.95 -1.62
CA THR A 32 8.21 2.95 -0.70
C THR A 32 7.27 1.76 -0.61
N TYR A 33 7.81 0.63 -0.15
CA TYR A 33 7.17 -0.68 -0.21
C TYR A 33 6.85 -1.18 1.19
N LEU A 34 5.71 -1.84 1.33
CA LEU A 34 5.20 -2.36 2.57
C LEU A 34 6.12 -3.46 3.14
N ASP A 35 6.48 -3.31 4.41
CA ASP A 35 7.27 -4.25 5.18
C ASP A 35 6.84 -4.21 6.66
N ILE A 36 7.47 -5.07 7.48
CA ILE A 36 7.24 -5.13 8.91
C ILE A 36 8.46 -4.62 9.66
N ARG A 37 8.22 -3.84 10.71
CA ARG A 37 9.26 -3.53 11.70
C ARG A 37 9.44 -4.73 12.62
N ASP A 38 10.56 -5.44 12.48
CA ASP A 38 10.81 -6.74 13.15
C ASP A 38 10.53 -6.74 14.67
N GLU A 39 10.88 -5.66 15.38
CA GLU A 39 10.71 -5.55 16.83
C GLU A 39 9.26 -5.35 17.27
N SER A 40 8.53 -4.45 16.61
CA SER A 40 7.16 -4.08 17.01
C SER A 40 6.07 -4.85 16.27
N LYS A 41 6.43 -5.58 15.21
CA LYS A 41 5.51 -6.20 14.25
C LYS A 41 4.57 -5.20 13.56
N GLU A 42 4.84 -3.91 13.65
CA GLU A 42 4.05 -2.88 12.98
C GLU A 42 4.38 -2.82 11.50
N LEU A 43 3.38 -2.49 10.68
CA LEU A 43 3.60 -2.23 9.27
C LEU A 43 4.31 -0.89 9.09
N CYS A 44 5.26 -0.88 8.15
CA CYS A 44 5.98 0.30 7.74
C CYS A 44 6.25 0.24 6.23
N CYS A 45 6.78 1.32 5.67
CA CYS A 45 7.26 1.33 4.30
C CYS A 45 8.74 1.63 4.24
N ARG A 46 9.42 0.96 3.29
CA ARG A 46 10.87 1.02 3.11
C ARG A 46 11.23 1.17 1.63
N PRO A 47 12.37 1.78 1.29
CA PRO A 47 12.86 1.80 -0.09
C PRO A 47 13.07 0.38 -0.65
N ILE A 48 12.86 0.19 -1.96
CA ILE A 48 13.07 -1.13 -2.60
C ILE A 48 14.50 -1.65 -2.44
N THR A 49 15.46 -0.73 -2.38
CA THR A 49 16.90 -1.03 -2.26
C THR A 49 17.27 -1.76 -0.98
N VAL A 50 16.44 -1.67 0.07
CA VAL A 50 16.70 -2.32 1.36
C VAL A 50 15.88 -3.59 1.59
N LEU A 51 15.01 -3.96 0.65
CA LEU A 51 14.12 -5.11 0.82
C LEU A 51 14.75 -6.45 0.43
N GLU A 52 15.83 -6.50 -0.35
CA GLU A 52 16.63 -7.73 -0.62
C GLU A 52 15.81 -9.04 -0.81
N GLY A 53 14.71 -9.00 -1.56
CA GLY A 53 13.84 -10.17 -1.78
C GLY A 53 12.73 -10.40 -0.74
N LYS A 54 12.65 -9.57 0.29
CA LYS A 54 11.52 -9.43 1.22
C LYS A 54 10.43 -8.51 0.64
N GLY A 55 9.38 -8.26 1.43
CA GLY A 55 8.27 -7.37 1.07
C GLY A 55 7.27 -7.98 0.09
N LEU A 56 7.18 -9.31 0.05
CA LEU A 56 6.15 -10.04 -0.69
C LEU A 56 4.96 -10.33 0.22
N TRP A 57 3.77 -10.06 -0.31
CA TRP A 57 2.51 -10.19 0.37
C TRP A 57 1.55 -10.98 -0.49
N GLU A 58 0.97 -12.02 0.08
CA GLU A 58 -0.09 -12.77 -0.57
C GLU A 58 -1.45 -12.20 -0.18
N ILE A 59 -2.27 -11.89 -1.17
CA ILE A 59 -3.63 -11.40 -1.00
C ILE A 59 -4.59 -12.50 -1.46
N LEU A 60 -5.43 -12.98 -0.55
CA LEU A 60 -6.39 -14.07 -0.78
C LEU A 60 -7.81 -13.64 -0.36
N PRO A 61 -8.88 -14.13 -1.00
CA PRO A 61 -10.24 -13.86 -0.57
C PRO A 61 -10.51 -14.36 0.85
N LEU A 62 -11.21 -13.57 1.65
CA LEU A 62 -11.67 -13.94 2.99
C LEU A 62 -13.02 -13.29 3.26
N GLY A 63 -14.09 -14.09 3.25
CA GLY A 63 -15.45 -13.60 3.39
C GLY A 63 -15.80 -12.58 2.29
N SER A 64 -16.25 -11.39 2.69
CA SER A 64 -16.56 -10.29 1.77
C SER A 64 -15.36 -9.40 1.41
N GLY A 65 -14.15 -9.77 1.83
CA GLY A 65 -12.93 -9.01 1.60
C GLY A 65 -11.74 -9.92 1.32
N TYR A 66 -10.57 -9.50 1.77
CA TYR A 66 -9.31 -10.17 1.50
C TYR A 66 -8.45 -10.27 2.77
N SER A 67 -7.77 -11.39 2.97
CA SER A 67 -6.64 -11.48 3.88
C SER A 67 -5.36 -11.01 3.19
N ILE A 68 -4.47 -10.36 3.92
CA ILE A 68 -3.16 -9.94 3.44
C ILE A 68 -2.09 -10.62 4.32
N ARG A 69 -1.36 -11.58 3.76
CA ARG A 69 -0.38 -12.45 4.45
C ARG A 69 1.05 -12.10 4.02
N ARG A 70 1.97 -11.93 4.97
CA ARG A 70 3.40 -11.80 4.67
C ARG A 70 3.96 -13.15 4.21
N LEU A 71 4.77 -13.12 3.17
CA LEU A 71 5.56 -14.27 2.74
C LEU A 71 7.01 -14.10 3.20
N GLU A 72 7.44 -14.96 4.13
CA GLU A 72 8.83 -15.04 4.57
C GLU A 72 9.20 -16.50 4.84
N GLN A 73 10.25 -17.00 4.19
CA GLN A 73 10.65 -18.40 4.31
C GLN A 73 11.09 -18.73 5.75
N GLY A 74 10.64 -19.87 6.26
CA GLY A 74 11.01 -20.36 7.59
C GLY A 74 10.41 -19.56 8.76
N LYS A 75 9.45 -18.67 8.50
CA LYS A 75 8.72 -17.93 9.54
C LYS A 75 7.25 -18.36 9.61
N PRO A 76 6.61 -18.28 10.79
CA PRO A 76 5.18 -18.49 10.92
C PRO A 76 4.39 -17.49 10.07
N GLU A 77 3.16 -17.87 9.71
CA GLU A 77 2.25 -17.01 8.97
C GLU A 77 1.92 -15.74 9.77
N GLN A 78 1.89 -14.62 9.06
CA GLN A 78 1.66 -13.30 9.62
C GLN A 78 0.69 -12.54 8.72
N TYR A 79 -0.51 -12.27 9.22
CA TYR A 79 -1.58 -11.56 8.53
C TYR A 79 -1.72 -10.14 9.05
N CYS A 80 -1.90 -9.17 8.15
CA CYS A 80 -2.15 -7.78 8.51
C CYS A 80 -3.40 -7.65 9.38
N ILE A 81 -3.31 -6.96 10.51
CA ILE A 81 -4.40 -6.72 11.46
C ILE A 81 -4.36 -5.29 11.98
N MET A 82 -5.53 -4.72 12.30
CA MET A 82 -5.61 -3.49 13.07
C MET A 82 -5.30 -3.78 14.55
N LEU A 83 -4.31 -3.10 15.11
CA LEU A 83 -4.16 -3.00 16.56
C LEU A 83 -4.85 -1.74 17.07
N LYS A 84 -5.63 -1.91 18.13
CA LYS A 84 -6.18 -0.78 18.89
C LYS A 84 -5.03 -0.15 19.68
N GLY A 85 -4.56 1.02 19.25
CA GLY A 85 -3.59 1.81 20.02
C GLY A 85 -4.21 2.31 21.33
N LEU A 86 -3.38 2.42 22.38
CA LEU A 86 -3.75 3.03 23.67
C LEU A 86 -3.87 4.55 23.56
N GLU A 87 -3.08 5.16 22.68
CA GLU A 87 -3.10 6.59 22.37
C GLU A 87 -3.62 6.72 20.93
N SER A 88 -4.66 7.55 20.72
CA SER A 88 -5.29 8.12 19.50
C SER A 88 -4.91 7.67 18.06
N GLU A 89 -3.75 7.08 17.82
CA GLU A 89 -3.29 6.47 16.58
C GLU A 89 -3.61 4.97 16.53
N ARG A 90 -4.41 4.56 15.53
CA ARG A 90 -4.65 3.16 15.22
C ARG A 90 -3.54 2.69 14.30
N VAL A 91 -2.83 1.63 14.69
CA VAL A 91 -1.67 1.11 13.95
C VAL A 91 -2.04 -0.20 13.26
N VAL A 92 -1.44 -0.45 12.10
CA VAL A 92 -1.54 -1.74 11.42
C VAL A 92 -0.33 -2.59 11.81
N SER A 93 -0.57 -3.84 12.19
CA SER A 93 0.45 -4.80 12.60
C SER A 93 0.18 -6.15 11.96
N VAL A 94 0.85 -7.22 12.40
CA VAL A 94 0.58 -8.59 11.97
C VAL A 94 0.26 -9.53 13.12
N SER A 95 -0.58 -10.53 12.83
CA SER A 95 -0.92 -11.61 13.75
C SER A 95 -0.98 -12.97 13.04
N PRO A 96 -0.98 -14.08 13.78
CA PRO A 96 -1.17 -15.41 13.20
C PRO A 96 -2.59 -15.65 12.64
N PHE A 97 -3.54 -14.77 12.93
CA PHE A 97 -4.95 -14.98 12.58
C PHE A 97 -5.35 -14.09 11.40
N PRO A 98 -5.94 -14.67 10.33
CA PRO A 98 -6.38 -13.90 9.19
C PRO A 98 -7.58 -13.01 9.55
N VAL A 99 -7.59 -11.81 8.99
CA VAL A 99 -8.71 -10.87 9.12
C VAL A 99 -9.02 -10.26 7.75
N ALA A 100 -10.28 -9.89 7.54
CA ALA A 100 -10.76 -9.39 6.27
C ALA A 100 -10.52 -7.88 6.13
N TRP A 101 -9.79 -7.51 5.10
CA TRP A 101 -9.64 -6.14 4.60
C TRP A 101 -10.54 -5.94 3.38
N ARG A 102 -11.22 -4.81 3.31
CA ARG A 102 -11.93 -4.41 2.10
C ARG A 102 -10.96 -3.63 1.21
N ILE A 103 -10.72 -4.14 0.00
CA ILE A 103 -9.81 -3.51 -0.97
C ILE A 103 -10.65 -2.93 -2.09
N GLU A 104 -10.53 -1.62 -2.32
CA GLU A 104 -11.31 -0.89 -3.34
C GLU A 104 -10.38 -0.29 -4.38
N ILE A 105 -10.82 -0.33 -5.64
CA ILE A 105 -10.16 0.36 -6.76
C ILE A 105 -10.30 1.87 -6.55
N VAL A 106 -9.24 2.61 -6.83
CA VAL A 106 -9.29 4.06 -6.83
C VAL A 106 -9.77 4.55 -8.20
N GLU A 107 -10.99 5.09 -8.25
CA GLU A 107 -11.63 5.59 -9.47
C GLU A 107 -11.32 7.08 -9.77
N ASP A 108 -10.39 7.68 -9.04
CA ASP A 108 -9.99 9.09 -9.23
C ASP A 108 -9.30 9.28 -10.59
N GLU A 109 -9.69 10.32 -11.32
CA GLU A 109 -9.12 10.61 -12.64
C GLU A 109 -7.60 10.78 -12.63
N ARG A 110 -7.03 11.27 -11.52
CA ARG A 110 -5.57 11.41 -11.33
C ARG A 110 -4.83 10.07 -11.35
N PHE A 111 -5.55 8.99 -11.11
CA PHE A 111 -5.07 7.63 -10.96
C PHE A 111 -5.57 6.70 -12.08
N ARG A 112 -6.26 7.27 -13.08
CA ARG A 112 -6.85 6.53 -14.19
C ARG A 112 -5.81 5.75 -14.99
N GLY A 113 -6.16 4.51 -15.34
CA GLY A 113 -5.28 3.62 -16.12
C GLY A 113 -4.19 2.93 -15.30
N CYS A 114 -4.19 3.11 -13.98
CA CYS A 114 -3.32 2.41 -13.07
C CYS A 114 -4.15 1.69 -12.01
N GLU A 115 -3.69 0.52 -11.59
CA GLU A 115 -4.41 -0.34 -10.67
C GLU A 115 -4.08 0.00 -9.23
N TYR A 116 -4.55 1.19 -8.85
CA TYR A 116 -4.38 1.71 -7.51
C TYR A 116 -5.54 1.33 -6.61
N VAL A 117 -5.23 1.07 -5.35
CA VAL A 117 -6.18 0.59 -4.37
C VAL A 117 -6.15 1.37 -3.08
N ARG A 118 -7.23 1.26 -2.32
CA ARG A 118 -7.30 1.58 -0.89
C ARG A 118 -7.58 0.32 -0.09
N MET A 119 -7.06 0.28 1.12
CA MET A 119 -7.20 -0.87 2.02
C MET A 119 -7.94 -0.43 3.28
N PHE A 120 -9.19 -0.86 3.40
CA PHE A 120 -10.09 -0.50 4.49
C PHE A 120 -10.21 -1.60 5.53
N TRP A 121 -10.27 -1.21 6.80
CA TRP A 121 -10.54 -2.13 7.90
C TRP A 121 -11.99 -2.61 7.86
N GLY A 122 -12.21 -3.87 7.47
CA GLY A 122 -13.53 -4.50 7.39
C GLY A 122 -14.56 -3.62 6.65
N THR A 123 -15.69 -3.36 7.32
CA THR A 123 -16.78 -2.52 6.82
C THR A 123 -16.67 -1.05 7.24
N THR A 124 -15.57 -0.66 7.88
CA THR A 124 -15.37 0.73 8.36
C THR A 124 -14.82 1.63 7.25
N ASN A 125 -14.86 2.94 7.48
CA ASN A 125 -14.19 3.93 6.62
C ASN A 125 -12.74 4.22 7.07
N MET A 126 -12.12 3.34 7.85
CA MET A 126 -10.72 3.50 8.22
C MET A 126 -9.84 2.86 7.15
N THR A 127 -8.97 3.64 6.53
CA THR A 127 -8.05 3.18 5.49
C THR A 127 -6.62 3.22 5.98
N TRP A 128 -5.76 2.40 5.37
CA TRP A 128 -4.32 2.54 5.46
C TRP A 128 -3.88 3.92 5.00
N ASP A 129 -2.98 4.51 5.76
CA ASP A 129 -2.40 5.82 5.58
C ASP A 129 -0.90 5.71 5.92
N LEU A 130 -0.03 6.09 4.98
CA LEU A 130 1.40 6.19 5.25
C LEU A 130 1.66 7.53 5.94
N ARG A 131 2.26 7.48 7.15
CA ARG A 131 2.48 8.65 8.01
C ARG A 131 3.26 9.75 7.29
N ASP A 132 3.18 10.96 7.85
CA ASP A 132 3.95 12.13 7.42
C ASP A 132 3.68 12.46 5.94
N PHE A 133 2.41 12.39 5.56
CA PHE A 133 1.91 12.61 4.20
C PHE A 133 2.55 11.69 3.16
N GLY A 134 2.85 10.45 3.57
CA GLY A 134 3.46 9.46 2.70
C GLY A 134 4.96 9.65 2.54
N SER A 135 5.67 9.91 3.63
CA SER A 135 7.12 10.11 3.60
C SER A 135 7.85 8.92 2.97
N HIS A 136 8.89 9.24 2.18
CA HIS A 136 9.80 8.25 1.61
C HIS A 136 10.88 7.78 2.60
N LYS A 137 10.91 8.32 3.82
CA LYS A 137 11.87 7.92 4.85
C LYS A 137 11.74 6.43 5.16
N ASP A 138 12.86 5.76 5.38
CA ASP A 138 12.86 4.34 5.75
C ASP A 138 12.06 4.12 7.05
N ARG A 139 11.32 3.01 7.08
CA ARG A 139 10.45 2.59 8.20
C ARG A 139 9.35 3.60 8.58
N THR A 140 8.91 4.45 7.63
CA THR A 140 7.72 5.30 7.83
C THR A 140 6.52 4.42 8.13
N ARG A 141 5.81 4.69 9.23
CA ARG A 141 4.77 3.81 9.78
C ARG A 141 3.49 3.86 8.93
N VAL A 142 2.82 2.71 8.80
CA VAL A 142 1.44 2.62 8.28
C VAL A 142 0.46 2.69 9.45
N GLN A 143 -0.49 3.60 9.35
CA GLN A 143 -1.54 3.83 10.35
C GLN A 143 -2.92 3.72 9.71
N LEU A 144 -3.96 3.70 10.54
CA LEU A 144 -5.34 3.83 10.08
C LEU A 144 -5.85 5.25 10.34
N LYS A 145 -6.35 5.88 9.29
CA LYS A 145 -7.06 7.16 9.37
C LYS A 145 -8.46 6.99 8.80
N LYS A 146 -9.40 7.78 9.34
CA LYS A 146 -10.72 7.90 8.74
C LYS A 146 -10.56 8.48 7.35
N GLN A 147 -11.10 7.79 6.35
CA GLN A 147 -11.16 8.30 4.99
C GLN A 147 -12.09 9.51 4.98
N ASN A 148 -11.51 10.69 4.78
CA ASN A 148 -12.24 11.92 4.50
C ASN A 148 -12.38 12.09 2.97
N HIS A 149 -13.06 13.14 2.52
CA HIS A 149 -13.20 13.41 1.08
C HIS A 149 -11.82 13.55 0.40
N GLY A 150 -11.63 12.84 -0.71
CA GLY A 150 -10.44 12.96 -1.57
C GLY A 150 -9.52 11.74 -1.61
N SER A 151 -8.77 11.63 -2.71
CA SER A 151 -7.74 10.59 -2.88
C SER A 151 -6.38 11.17 -2.52
N GLU A 152 -6.08 11.23 -1.23
CA GLU A 152 -4.74 11.61 -0.74
C GLU A 152 -3.74 10.52 -1.14
N PRO A 153 -2.62 10.87 -1.81
CA PRO A 153 -1.65 9.88 -2.28
C PRO A 153 -1.10 8.96 -1.18
N CYS A 154 -0.96 9.45 0.05
CA CYS A 154 -0.48 8.65 1.19
C CYS A 154 -1.43 7.51 1.59
N ARG A 155 -2.68 7.51 1.11
CA ARG A 155 -3.69 6.46 1.36
C ARG A 155 -3.91 5.54 0.16
N VAL A 156 -3.16 5.75 -0.91
CA VAL A 156 -3.31 5.02 -2.16
C VAL A 156 -2.10 4.10 -2.36
N TRP A 157 -2.37 2.89 -2.81
CA TRP A 157 -1.40 1.81 -2.89
C TRP A 157 -1.41 1.18 -4.27
N LYS A 158 -0.24 0.82 -4.78
CA LYS A 158 -0.06 0.08 -6.02
C LYS A 158 0.21 -1.38 -5.68
N LEU A 159 -0.52 -2.29 -6.32
CA LEU A 159 -0.27 -3.73 -6.23
C LEU A 159 0.57 -4.15 -7.43
N ILE A 160 1.78 -4.66 -7.19
CA ILE A 160 2.71 -5.08 -8.23
C ILE A 160 2.83 -6.61 -8.16
N PRO A 161 2.27 -7.37 -9.12
CA PRO A 161 2.39 -8.82 -9.16
C PRO A 161 3.85 -9.29 -9.13
N ALA A 162 4.19 -10.20 -8.23
CA ALA A 162 5.57 -10.71 -8.09
C ALA A 162 6.07 -11.45 -9.36
N THR A 163 5.17 -11.93 -10.22
CA THR A 163 5.52 -12.56 -11.51
C THR A 163 6.10 -11.56 -12.52
N LEU A 164 5.84 -10.25 -12.36
CA LEU A 164 6.37 -9.21 -13.22
C LEU A 164 7.79 -8.77 -12.83
N ASP A 165 8.24 -9.11 -11.62
CA ASP A 165 9.55 -8.68 -11.10
C ASP A 165 10.72 -9.63 -11.47
N ALA A 166 10.47 -10.71 -12.21
CA ALA A 166 11.49 -11.70 -12.56
C ALA A 166 12.46 -11.26 -13.69
N GLY A 167 12.44 -10.00 -14.14
CA GLY A 167 13.38 -9.57 -15.19
C GLY A 167 13.24 -8.16 -15.77
N SER A 168 12.26 -7.35 -15.34
CA SER A 168 12.16 -5.97 -15.83
C SER A 168 13.06 -5.03 -15.02
N LYS A 169 14.09 -4.47 -15.67
CA LYS A 169 14.68 -3.19 -15.22
C LYS A 169 13.53 -2.20 -14.98
N PRO A 170 13.57 -1.37 -13.91
CA PRO A 170 12.52 -0.38 -13.68
C PRO A 170 12.45 0.53 -14.91
N ALA A 171 11.35 0.41 -15.68
CA ALA A 171 11.02 1.40 -16.67
C ALA A 171 10.92 2.74 -15.93
N ARG A 172 11.54 3.78 -16.48
CA ARG A 172 11.40 5.16 -15.98
C ARG A 172 9.90 5.47 -15.87
N GLU A 173 9.36 5.35 -14.66
CA GLU A 173 7.99 5.71 -14.35
C GLU A 173 7.87 7.21 -14.68
N LYS A 174 6.97 7.56 -15.61
CA LYS A 174 6.67 8.97 -15.87
C LYS A 174 6.18 9.55 -14.56
N ALA A 175 6.95 10.45 -13.98
CA ALA A 175 6.58 11.14 -12.75
C ALA A 175 5.17 11.68 -12.90
N LEU A 176 4.29 11.35 -11.96
CA LEU A 176 3.01 12.03 -11.84
C LEU A 176 3.30 13.54 -11.73
N PRO A 177 2.50 14.40 -12.41
CA PRO A 177 2.68 15.83 -12.27
C PRO A 177 2.61 16.21 -10.78
N PRO A 178 3.47 17.13 -10.30
CA PRO A 178 3.44 17.58 -8.93
C PRO A 178 2.05 18.12 -8.61
N VAL A 179 1.46 17.65 -7.51
CA VAL A 179 0.19 18.18 -7.00
C VAL A 179 0.45 19.63 -6.57
N SER A 180 -0.05 20.57 -7.36
CA SER A 180 -0.04 21.99 -7.01
C SER A 180 -0.86 22.19 -5.73
N GLY A 181 -0.19 22.36 -4.59
CA GLY A 181 -0.86 22.56 -3.31
C GLY A 181 -0.13 22.04 -2.09
N SER A 182 1.09 21.50 -2.19
CA SER A 182 1.92 21.23 -1.02
C SER A 182 2.09 22.54 -0.22
N PRO A 183 1.64 22.61 1.04
CA PRO A 183 1.92 23.77 1.88
C PRO A 183 3.45 23.89 2.03
N PRO A 184 4.01 25.12 2.05
CA PRO A 184 5.43 25.30 2.26
C PRO A 184 5.85 24.67 3.59
N PRO A 185 7.08 24.13 3.68
CA PRO A 185 7.62 23.70 4.96
C PRO A 185 7.60 24.89 5.93
N TYR A 186 7.06 24.67 7.13
CA TYR A 186 7.11 25.65 8.21
C TYR A 186 8.57 25.96 8.54
N ASP A 187 9.01 27.19 8.29
CA ASP A 187 10.24 27.73 8.85
C ASP A 187 10.07 27.78 10.37
N ALA A 188 10.80 26.91 11.08
CA ALA A 188 11.00 27.04 12.50
C ALA A 188 11.85 28.30 12.74
N LYS A 189 11.18 29.43 13.03
CA LYS A 189 11.86 30.59 13.60
C LYS A 189 12.40 30.19 14.97
N GLU A 190 13.72 30.32 15.11
CA GLU A 190 14.40 30.39 16.40
C GLU A 190 13.67 31.38 17.30
N VAL A 191 13.22 30.90 18.46
CA VAL A 191 12.88 31.75 19.59
C VAL A 191 14.11 31.76 20.48
N SER A 192 14.95 32.77 20.28
CA SER A 192 15.91 33.20 21.29
C SER A 192 15.15 33.94 22.40
N GLY A 193 15.20 33.36 23.60
CA GLY A 193 14.91 34.02 24.87
C GLY A 193 16.14 33.96 25.74
#